data_AF-A0A2N0PN75-F1
#
_entry.id   AF-A0A2N0PN75-F1
#
_cell.length_a   1.000
_cell.length_b   1.000
_cell.length_c   1.000
_cell.angle_alpha   90.00
_cell.angle_beta   90.00
_cell.angle_gamma   90.00
#
_symmetry.space_group_name_H-M   'P 1'
#
loop_
_entity.id
_entity.type
_entity.pdbx_description
1 polymer ?
#
loop_
_entity_poly.entity_id
_entity_poly.type
_entity_poly.pdbx_seq_one_letter_code
_entity_poly.pdbx_strand_id
1 'polypeptide(L)'
;MKCWDAKAENRPSAKELYQILKKWNEEYLILNSEIDTQMEEYHEKIREKKLKNRSNENKSKSIKTHPQAIYTSRLLNFKNLPEPVNSSDLTSFQVNSDDVSTNLISECLDVQLSESDLNEINQEEDNLNDET
;
A
#
# COMPACT_ATOMS: atom_id res chain seq x y z
N MET A 1 -0.79 10.10 -8.87
CA MET A 1 0.61 9.80 -8.47
C MET A 1 1.29 9.05 -9.59
N LYS A 2 2.47 9.47 -10.07
CA LYS A 2 3.15 8.84 -11.21
C LYS A 2 3.62 7.41 -10.94
N CYS A 3 3.98 7.09 -9.70
CA CYS A 3 4.40 5.75 -9.29
C CYS A 3 3.28 4.69 -9.42
N TRP A 4 2.02 5.13 -9.47
CA TRP A 4 0.85 4.25 -9.55
C TRP A 4 0.21 4.23 -10.93
N ASP A 5 0.90 4.76 -11.94
CA ASP A 5 0.36 4.76 -13.30
C ASP A 5 0.25 3.33 -13.84
N ALA A 6 -0.88 3.01 -14.47
CA ALA A 6 -1.13 1.72 -15.07
C ALA A 6 -0.09 1.37 -16.13
N LYS A 7 0.37 2.35 -16.91
CA LYS A 7 1.41 2.18 -17.93
C LYS A 7 2.78 2.26 -17.29
N ALA A 8 3.62 1.26 -17.54
CA ALA A 8 4.95 1.17 -16.96
C ALA A 8 5.84 2.32 -17.41
N GLU A 9 5.66 2.80 -18.64
CA GLU A 9 6.45 3.88 -19.25
C GLU A 9 6.21 5.24 -18.58
N ASN A 10 5.06 5.40 -17.92
CA ASN A 10 4.71 6.62 -17.18
C ASN A 10 5.25 6.62 -15.75
N ARG A 11 5.71 5.47 -15.25
CA ARG A 11 6.25 5.34 -13.90
C ARG A 11 7.67 5.90 -13.87
N PRO A 12 8.04 6.64 -12.82
CA PRO A 12 9.41 7.06 -12.65
C PRO A 12 10.32 5.84 -12.45
N SER A 13 11.50 5.88 -13.05
CA SER A 13 12.56 4.92 -12.77
C SER A 13 13.06 5.06 -11.32
N ALA A 14 13.73 4.02 -10.83
CA ALA A 14 14.36 4.05 -9.50
C ALA A 14 15.34 5.24 -9.35
N LYS A 15 16.06 5.59 -10.42
CA LYS A 15 16.99 6.71 -10.45
C LYS A 15 16.29 8.06 -10.30
N GLU A 16 15.17 8.25 -11.01
CA GLU A 16 14.38 9.48 -10.91
C GLU A 16 13.74 9.62 -9.53
N LEU A 17 13.21 8.52 -8.97
CA LEU A 17 12.70 8.50 -7.60
C LEU A 17 13.77 8.90 -6.59
N TYR A 18 14.98 8.35 -6.71
CA TYR A 18 16.10 8.70 -5.83
C TYR A 18 16.42 10.20 -5.88
N GLN A 19 16.43 10.80 -7.08
CA GLN A 19 16.69 12.23 -7.24
C GLN A 19 15.60 13.10 -6.59
N ILE A 20 14.33 12.73 -6.76
CA ILE A 20 13.19 13.41 -6.14
C ILE A 20 13.30 13.34 -4.61
N LEU A 21 13.52 12.15 -4.06
CA LEU A 21 13.65 11.94 -2.62
C LEU A 21 14.85 12.69 -2.03
N LYS A 22 15.98 12.70 -2.74
CA LYS A 22 17.16 13.47 -2.33
C LYS A 22 16.86 14.96 -2.25
N LYS A 23 16.17 15.53 -3.25
CA LYS A 23 15.76 16.94 -3.25
C LYS A 23 14.85 17.26 -2.08
N TRP A 24 13.87 16.41 -1.80
CA TRP A 24 12.98 16.58 -0.65
C TRP A 24 13.73 16.54 0.68
N ASN A 25 14.71 15.65 0.80
CA ASN A 25 15.55 15.58 1.99
C ASN A 25 16.40 16.85 2.16
N GLU A 26 16.94 17.40 1.08
CA GLU A 26 17.67 18.67 1.10
C GLU A 26 16.77 19.85 1.47
N GLU A 27 15.54 19.91 0.94
CA GLU A 27 14.55 20.93 1.27
C GLU A 27 14.07 20.83 2.72
N TYR A 28 13.91 19.62 3.25
CA TYR A 28 13.55 19.39 4.65
C TYR A 28 14.58 19.94 5.63
N LEU A 29 15.88 19.94 5.27
CA LEU A 29 16.94 20.54 6.08
C LEU A 29 16.87 22.07 6.14
N ILE A 30 16.06 22.72 5.29
CA ILE A 30 15.80 24.15 5.32
C ILE A 30 14.69 24.42 6.34
N LEU A 31 15.01 25.23 7.36
CA LEU A 31 14.06 25.60 8.41
C LEU A 31 12.79 26.23 7.82
N ASN A 32 11.61 25.75 8.24
CA ASN A 32 10.30 26.20 7.74
C ASN A 32 10.08 25.95 6.23
N SER A 33 10.70 24.92 5.66
CA SER A 33 10.35 24.49 4.31
C SER A 33 8.90 24.05 4.21
N GLU A 34 8.33 24.09 3.00
CA GLU A 34 6.98 23.58 2.76
C GLU A 34 6.83 22.13 3.24
N ILE A 35 7.87 21.29 3.05
CA ILE A 35 7.89 19.90 3.50
C ILE A 35 7.80 19.80 5.04
N ASP A 36 8.58 20.62 5.75
CA ASP A 36 8.56 20.66 7.22
C ASP A 36 7.16 21.05 7.74
N THR A 37 6.56 22.10 7.17
CA THR A 37 5.21 22.54 7.54
C THR A 37 4.13 21.48 7.26
N GLN A 38 4.20 20.80 6.12
CA GLN A 38 3.27 19.71 5.77
C GLN A 38 3.44 18.51 6.72
N MET A 39 4.68 18.21 7.13
CA MET A 39 4.97 17.10 8.03
C MET A 39 4.46 17.39 9.45
N GLU A 40 4.65 18.61 9.94
CA GLU A 40 4.08 19.07 11.22
C GLU A 40 2.55 19.01 11.20
N GLU A 41 1.91 19.51 10.13
CA GLU A 41 0.45 19.43 9.98
C GLU A 41 -0.07 17.98 10.00
N TYR A 42 0.60 17.07 9.29
CA TYR A 42 0.24 15.65 9.30
C TYR A 42 0.36 15.05 10.70
N HIS A 43 1.45 15.35 11.42
CA HIS A 43 1.68 14.87 12.77
C HIS A 43 0.57 15.33 13.73
N GLU A 44 0.26 16.62 13.74
CA GLU A 44 -0.73 17.21 14.64
C GLU A 44 -2.15 16.79 14.31
N LYS A 45 -2.53 16.79 13.03
CA LYS A 45 -3.94 16.60 12.64
C LYS A 45 -4.32 15.15 12.36
N ILE A 46 -3.41 14.37 11.79
CA ILE A 46 -3.73 13.04 11.23
C ILE A 46 -3.17 11.93 12.11
N ARG A 47 -1.88 12.00 12.47
CA ARG A 47 -1.24 10.94 13.26
C ARG A 47 -1.92 10.76 14.63
N GLU A 48 -2.14 11.85 15.35
CA GLU A 48 -2.80 11.80 16.66
C GLU A 48 -4.22 11.23 16.60
N LYS A 49 -5.01 11.59 15.58
CA LYS A 49 -6.36 11.05 15.38
C LYS A 49 -6.34 9.56 15.01
N LYS A 50 -5.45 9.17 14.09
CA LYS A 50 -5.30 7.76 13.68
C LYS A 50 -4.86 6.86 14.83
N LEU A 51 -3.89 7.31 15.64
CA LEU A 51 -3.40 6.55 16.78
C LEU A 51 -4.46 6.39 17.87
N LYS A 52 -5.23 7.44 18.18
CA LYS A 52 -6.37 7.37 19.12
C LYS A 52 -7.47 6.41 18.66
N ASN A 53 -7.76 6.37 17.36
CA ASN A 53 -8.75 5.44 16.82
C ASN A 53 -8.24 3.99 16.82
N ARG A 54 -6.93 3.77 16.58
CA ARG A 54 -6.31 2.45 16.56
C ARG A 54 -6.21 1.83 17.97
N SER A 55 -5.91 2.62 19.00
CA SER A 55 -5.77 2.06 20.37
C SER A 55 -7.08 1.56 20.98
N ASN A 56 -8.23 2.03 20.50
CA ASN A 56 -9.54 1.56 20.98
C ASN A 56 -9.99 0.23 20.36
N GLU A 57 -9.31 -0.28 19.33
CA GLU A 57 -9.67 -1.52 18.62
C GLU A 57 -8.63 -2.64 18.72
N ASN A 58 -7.58 -2.50 19.53
CA ASN A 58 -6.57 -3.53 19.76
C ASN A 58 -7.06 -4.72 20.63
N LYS A 59 -8.30 -5.19 20.42
CA LYS A 59 -8.57 -6.62 20.59
C LYS A 59 -8.00 -7.26 19.33
N SER A 60 -7.02 -8.14 19.48
CA SER A 60 -6.55 -9.02 18.42
C SER A 60 -7.78 -9.68 17.78
N LYS A 61 -8.27 -9.11 16.68
CA LYS A 61 -9.28 -9.72 15.85
C LYS A 61 -8.55 -10.92 15.27
N SER A 62 -8.81 -12.11 15.81
CA SER A 62 -8.31 -13.35 15.21
C SER A 62 -8.67 -13.29 13.74
N ILE A 63 -7.67 -13.39 12.87
CA ILE A 63 -7.87 -13.30 11.43
C ILE A 63 -8.86 -14.41 11.06
N LYS A 64 -10.08 -14.03 10.71
CA LYS A 64 -11.12 -14.97 10.31
C LYS A 64 -10.87 -15.31 8.85
N THR A 65 -10.14 -16.39 8.62
CA THR A 65 -9.98 -16.96 7.28
C THR A 65 -11.24 -17.73 6.91
N HIS A 66 -11.72 -17.57 5.67
CA HIS A 66 -12.80 -18.40 5.16
C HIS A 66 -12.30 -19.85 5.01
N PRO A 67 -13.07 -20.89 5.40
CA PRO A 67 -12.59 -22.27 5.39
C PRO A 67 -12.21 -22.79 3.99
N GLN A 68 -12.72 -22.16 2.92
CA GLN A 68 -12.37 -22.45 1.53
C GLN A 68 -11.27 -21.52 0.95
N ALA A 69 -10.78 -20.54 1.71
CA ALA A 69 -9.72 -19.65 1.23
C ALA A 69 -8.36 -20.38 1.24
N ILE A 70 -7.57 -20.16 0.20
CA ILE A 70 -6.26 -20.79 0.04
C ILE A 70 -5.23 -19.67 -0.09
N TYR A 71 -4.39 -19.54 0.94
CA TYR A 71 -3.40 -18.48 1.10
C TYR A 71 -1.98 -18.92 0.70
N THR A 72 -1.84 -20.06 0.04
CA THR A 72 -0.56 -20.51 -0.49
C THR A 72 -0.25 -19.82 -1.81
N SER A 73 1.05 -19.70 -2.13
CA SER A 73 1.48 -19.19 -3.43
C SER A 73 0.91 -20.07 -4.55
N ARG A 74 0.43 -19.40 -5.61
CA ARG A 74 -0.12 -20.04 -6.81
C ARG A 74 0.38 -19.29 -8.04
N LEU A 75 0.70 -20.03 -9.09
CA LEU A 75 1.05 -19.44 -10.36
C LEU A 75 -0.19 -18.73 -10.95
N LEU A 76 -0.08 -17.42 -11.16
CA LEU A 76 -1.11 -16.64 -11.83
C LEU A 76 -1.03 -16.86 -13.35
N ASN A 77 -2.19 -17.05 -13.99
CA ASN A 77 -2.28 -17.16 -15.44
C ASN A 77 -2.58 -15.78 -16.05
N PHE A 78 -1.59 -15.19 -16.74
CA PHE A 78 -1.69 -13.84 -17.30
C PHE A 78 -2.26 -13.79 -18.73
N LYS A 79 -2.58 -14.94 -19.36
CA LYS A 79 -2.89 -15.00 -20.79
C LYS A 79 -4.11 -14.19 -21.24
N ASN A 80 -5.07 -13.92 -20.35
CA ASN A 80 -6.35 -13.28 -20.68
C ASN A 80 -6.71 -12.14 -19.72
N LEU A 81 -5.71 -11.46 -19.14
CA LEU A 81 -5.99 -10.31 -18.27
C LEU A 81 -6.28 -9.06 -19.11
N PRO A 82 -7.22 -8.20 -18.68
CA PRO A 82 -7.43 -6.90 -19.30
C PRO A 82 -6.18 -6.03 -19.13
N GLU A 83 -6.03 -5.04 -20.00
CA GLU A 83 -4.99 -4.04 -19.84
C GLU A 83 -5.19 -3.28 -18.51
N PRO A 84 -4.10 -2.97 -17.78
CA PRO A 84 -4.19 -2.17 -16.58
C PRO A 84 -4.67 -0.77 -16.96
N VAL A 85 -5.57 -0.21 -16.15
CA VAL A 85 -6.12 1.14 -16.31
C VAL A 85 -5.98 1.93 -15.02
N ASN A 86 -5.91 3.26 -15.12
CA ASN A 86 -5.86 4.12 -13.95
C ASN A 86 -7.23 4.20 -13.27
N SER A 87 -7.25 4.45 -11.96
CA SER A 87 -8.49 4.51 -11.19
C SER A 87 -9.46 5.62 -11.65
N SER A 88 -8.92 6.72 -12.18
CA SER A 88 -9.70 7.81 -12.79
C SER A 88 -10.49 7.37 -14.03
N ASP A 89 -10.01 6.33 -14.71
CA ASP A 89 -10.53 5.88 -15.99
C ASP A 89 -11.55 4.74 -15.79
N LEU A 90 -11.79 4.32 -14.54
CA LEU A 90 -12.68 3.22 -14.18
C LEU A 90 -14.17 3.53 -14.42
N THR A 91 -14.54 4.76 -14.77
CA THR A 91 -15.93 5.15 -15.06
C THR A 91 -16.53 4.38 -16.24
N SER A 92 -15.71 3.71 -17.06
CA SER A 92 -16.16 2.93 -18.21
C SER A 92 -16.40 1.43 -17.93
N PHE A 93 -16.08 0.91 -16.73
CA PHE A 93 -16.40 -0.49 -16.41
C PHE A 93 -17.87 -0.61 -16.01
N GLN A 94 -18.75 -0.57 -17.01
CA GLN A 94 -20.07 -1.17 -16.88
C GLN A 94 -19.88 -2.68 -16.83
N VAL A 95 -19.82 -3.21 -15.61
CA VAL A 95 -19.94 -4.64 -15.37
C VAL A 95 -21.37 -5.01 -15.76
N ASN A 96 -21.57 -5.44 -17.00
CA ASN A 96 -22.78 -6.13 -17.42
C ASN A 96 -22.76 -7.52 -16.79
N SER A 97 -22.99 -7.58 -15.49
CA SER A 97 -23.31 -8.80 -14.79
C SER A 97 -24.59 -8.49 -14.04
N ASP A 98 -25.71 -9.04 -14.52
CA ASP A 98 -27.08 -8.86 -14.02
C ASP A 98 -27.28 -9.33 -12.56
N ASP A 99 -26.22 -9.47 -11.75
CA ASP A 99 -26.28 -9.98 -10.38
C ASP A 99 -25.20 -9.44 -9.42
N VAL A 100 -24.56 -8.29 -9.71
CA VAL A 100 -23.53 -7.75 -8.80
C VAL A 100 -23.81 -6.29 -8.45
N SER A 101 -24.40 -6.12 -7.26
CA SER A 101 -24.58 -4.83 -6.59
C SER A 101 -23.28 -4.03 -6.56
N THR A 102 -23.39 -2.73 -6.83
CA THR A 102 -22.34 -1.70 -6.92
C THR A 102 -21.46 -1.53 -5.67
N ASN A 103 -21.56 -2.43 -4.69
CA ASN A 103 -20.83 -2.42 -3.44
C ASN A 103 -19.43 -3.07 -3.51
N LEU A 104 -19.08 -3.81 -4.58
CA LEU A 104 -17.76 -4.47 -4.66
C LEU A 104 -16.56 -3.51 -4.73
N ILE A 105 -16.75 -2.29 -5.24
CA ILE A 105 -15.65 -1.33 -5.41
C ILE A 105 -15.23 -0.72 -4.07
N SER A 106 -16.16 -0.61 -3.10
CA SER A 106 -15.88 -0.05 -1.77
C SER A 106 -15.24 -1.04 -0.81
N GLU A 107 -15.26 -2.34 -1.13
CA GLU A 107 -14.82 -3.42 -0.24
C GLU A 107 -13.44 -3.99 -0.60
N CYS A 108 -12.87 -3.55 -1.73
CA CYS A 108 -11.57 -4.01 -2.19
C CYS A 108 -10.45 -3.14 -1.59
N LEU A 109 -9.77 -3.69 -0.57
CA LEU A 109 -8.48 -3.27 0.03
C LEU A 109 -8.50 -2.65 1.45
N ASP A 110 -9.43 -3.04 2.32
CA ASP A 110 -9.17 -2.93 3.77
C ASP A 110 -8.41 -4.16 4.29
N VAL A 111 -7.20 -4.41 3.78
CA VAL A 111 -6.29 -5.33 4.47
C VAL A 111 -5.77 -4.61 5.71
N GLN A 112 -6.44 -4.82 6.85
CA GLN A 112 -6.00 -4.36 8.16
C GLN A 112 -4.80 -5.19 8.61
N LEU A 113 -3.61 -4.91 8.06
CA LEU A 113 -2.37 -5.49 8.56
C LEU A 113 -2.04 -4.90 9.94
N SER A 114 -1.82 -5.78 10.91
CA SER A 114 -1.34 -5.43 12.25
C SER A 114 0.19 -5.38 12.24
N GLU A 115 0.81 -4.69 13.20
CA GLU A 115 2.28 -4.62 13.30
C GLU A 115 2.95 -5.99 13.50
N SER A 116 2.22 -6.97 14.06
CA SER A 116 2.68 -8.35 14.18
C SER A 116 2.83 -9.07 12.84
N ASP A 117 2.07 -8.67 11.80
CA ASP A 117 2.11 -9.32 10.48
C ASP A 117 3.37 -8.93 9.68
N LEU A 118 4.09 -7.88 10.10
CA LEU A 118 5.32 -7.41 9.45
C LEU A 118 6.59 -7.99 10.08
N ASN A 119 6.53 -8.45 11.33
CA ASN A 119 7.68 -9.00 12.05
C ASN A 119 8.02 -10.44 11.67
N GLU A 120 7.17 -11.12 10.89
CA GLU A 120 7.41 -12.48 10.40
C GLU A 120 8.34 -12.50 9.17
N ILE A 121 8.46 -11.38 8.44
CA ILE A 121 9.30 -11.28 7.23
C ILE A 121 10.79 -11.14 7.58
N ASN A 122 11.12 -10.61 8.76
CA ASN A 122 12.51 -10.30 9.15
C ASN A 122 13.26 -11.45 9.84
N GLN A 123 12.68 -12.65 9.98
CA GLN A 123 13.33 -13.75 10.73
C GLN A 123 14.11 -14.75 9.86
N GLU A 124 14.17 -14.57 8.53
CA GLU A 124 14.88 -15.52 7.65
C GLU A 124 16.31 -15.11 7.26
N GLU A 125 16.79 -13.90 7.59
CA GLU A 125 18.13 -13.43 7.15
C GLU A 125 19.27 -13.62 8.17
N ASP A 126 19.00 -14.02 9.43
CA ASP A 126 20.04 -14.06 10.48
C ASP A 126 20.88 -15.36 10.58
N ASN A 127 20.74 -16.32 9.66
CA ASN A 127 21.41 -17.64 9.76
C ASN A 127 22.42 -18.00 8.66
N LEU A 128 23.11 -17.03 8.05
CA LEU A 128 24.24 -17.32 7.15
C LEU A 128 25.38 -16.32 7.37
N ASN A 129 26.07 -16.45 8.50
CA ASN A 129 27.46 -16.01 8.65
C ASN A 129 28.13 -16.87 9.73
N ASP A 130 28.46 -18.10 9.37
CA ASP A 130 29.58 -18.81 9.97
C ASP A 130 30.31 -19.59 8.87
N GLU A 131 31.64 -19.55 8.91
CA GLU A 131 32.62 -20.21 8.05
C GLU A 131 32.90 -19.61 6.65
N THR A 132 33.91 -18.72 6.57
CA THR A 132 35.27 -19.06 6.09
C THR A 132 36.26 -17.91 6.27
#